data_AF-A0A7S3F9I0-F1
#
_entry.id   AF-A0A7S3F9I0-F1
#
_cell.length_a   1.000
_cell.length_b   1.000
_cell.length_c   1.000
_cell.angle_alpha   90.00
_cell.angle_beta   90.00
_cell.angle_gamma   90.00
#
_symmetry.space_group_name_H-M   'P 1'
#
loop_
_entity.id
_entity.type
_entity.pdbx_description
1 polymer ?
#
loop_
_entity_poly.entity_id
_entity_poly.type
_entity_poly.pdbx_seq_one_letter_code
_entity_poly.pdbx_strand_id
1 'polypeptide(L)'
;VHGFFHITNLDFFRSPAVSAWSKILTEANKFSRKWDDQLAVTLPPAILAPNRSWHMGSHGIRLNVFHNQKLNGREQPVPAGFKAWFKKHGHNFPEGRARCKINARG
;
A
#
# COMPACT_ATOMS: atom_id res chain seq x y z
N VAL A 1 -2.25 8.19 -4.18
CA VAL A 1 -2.71 6.86 -3.70
C VAL A 1 -1.48 6.23 -3.08
N HIS A 2 -1.57 5.64 -1.88
CA HIS A 2 -0.37 5.20 -1.15
C HIS A 2 -0.51 3.74 -0.75
N GLY A 3 0.63 3.02 -0.72
CA GLY A 3 0.76 1.57 -0.61
C GLY A 3 -0.32 0.89 0.23
N PHE A 4 -1.12 0.08 -0.45
CA PHE A 4 -2.02 -0.88 0.19
C PHE A 4 -1.39 -2.26 0.17
N PHE A 5 -1.66 -3.03 1.22
CA PHE A 5 -1.32 -4.43 1.25
C PHE A 5 -2.13 -5.18 0.19
N HIS A 6 -1.45 -6.05 -0.57
CA HIS A 6 -2.04 -6.78 -1.68
C HIS A 6 -1.79 -8.28 -1.46
N ILE A 7 -2.86 -9.06 -1.47
CA ILE A 7 -2.78 -10.52 -1.61
C ILE A 7 -3.09 -10.79 -3.08
N THR A 8 -2.19 -11.50 -3.75
CA THR A 8 -2.33 -11.73 -5.18
C THR A 8 -1.79 -13.07 -5.62
N ASN A 9 -2.24 -13.52 -6.79
CA ASN A 9 -1.67 -14.67 -7.47
C ASN A 9 -0.49 -14.21 -8.34
N LEU A 10 0.71 -14.67 -8.01
CA LEU A 10 1.93 -14.29 -8.74
C LEU A 10 1.92 -14.79 -10.20
N ASP A 11 1.19 -15.87 -10.52
CA ASP A 11 1.12 -16.38 -11.89
C ASP A 11 0.36 -15.42 -12.82
N PHE A 12 -0.59 -14.65 -12.29
CA PHE A 12 -1.22 -13.56 -13.03
C PHE A 12 -0.20 -12.48 -13.39
N PHE A 13 0.66 -12.09 -12.45
CA PHE A 13 1.70 -11.08 -12.70
C PHE A 13 2.83 -11.58 -13.58
N ARG A 14 3.09 -12.90 -13.60
CA ARG A 14 4.02 -13.54 -14.53
C ARG A 14 3.44 -13.76 -15.93
N SER A 15 2.13 -13.54 -16.12
CA SER A 15 1.52 -13.71 -17.43
C SER A 15 2.15 -12.78 -18.48
N PRO A 16 2.13 -13.17 -19.78
CA PRO A 16 2.72 -12.36 -20.83
C PRO A 16 2.14 -10.93 -20.89
N ALA A 17 0.83 -10.78 -20.71
CA ALA A 17 0.15 -9.48 -20.78
C ALA A 17 0.62 -8.53 -19.67
N VAL A 18 0.68 -9.00 -18.41
CA VAL A 18 1.09 -8.17 -17.27
C VAL A 18 2.60 -7.88 -17.30
N SER A 19 3.40 -8.82 -17.79
CA SER A 19 4.84 -8.64 -17.98
C SER A 19 5.12 -7.56 -19.05
N ALA A 20 4.39 -7.59 -20.17
CA ALA A 20 4.51 -6.57 -21.23
C ALA A 20 4.12 -5.18 -20.72
N TRP A 21 3.00 -5.07 -20.00
CA TRP A 21 2.59 -3.83 -19.34
C TRP A 21 3.65 -3.28 -18.39
N SER A 22 4.17 -4.14 -17.50
CA SER A 22 5.21 -3.77 -16.54
C SER A 22 6.48 -3.28 -17.24
N LYS A 23 6.85 -3.89 -18.38
CA LYS A 23 7.98 -3.44 -19.19
C LYS A 23 7.73 -2.04 -19.73
N ILE A 24 6.59 -1.78 -20.37
CA ILE A 24 6.22 -0.45 -20.91
C ILE A 24 6.27 0.62 -19.81
N LEU A 25 5.70 0.31 -18.64
CA LEU A 25 5.65 1.24 -17.51
C LEU A 25 7.05 1.61 -16.98
N THR A 26 7.99 0.68 -17.04
CA THR A 26 9.33 0.83 -16.45
C THR A 26 10.43 1.19 -17.44
N GLU A 27 10.25 0.95 -18.74
CA GLU A 27 11.31 1.04 -19.76
C GLU A 27 12.03 2.40 -19.78
N ALA A 28 11.29 3.50 -19.69
CA ALA A 28 11.87 4.84 -19.66
C ALA A 28 12.10 5.42 -18.25
N ASN A 29 11.59 4.77 -17.20
CA ASN A 29 11.38 5.40 -15.89
C ASN A 29 11.61 4.46 -14.69
N LYS A 30 12.27 3.32 -14.88
CA LYS A 30 12.45 2.28 -13.84
C LYS A 30 13.00 2.80 -12.51
N PHE A 31 13.87 3.80 -12.55
CA PHE A 31 14.50 4.40 -11.37
C PHE A 31 14.03 5.83 -11.09
N SER A 32 12.93 6.25 -11.72
CA SER A 32 12.31 7.55 -11.44
C SER A 32 11.12 7.40 -10.50
N ARG A 33 10.73 8.49 -9.85
CA ARG A 33 9.51 8.56 -9.03
C ARG A 33 8.29 8.94 -9.88
N LYS A 34 8.41 8.94 -11.21
CA LYS A 34 7.33 9.37 -12.12
C LYS A 34 6.13 8.44 -12.06
N TRP A 35 6.39 7.13 -11.99
CA TRP A 35 5.35 6.11 -11.91
C TRP A 35 5.49 5.35 -10.58
N ASP A 36 4.38 5.32 -9.84
CA ASP A 36 4.32 4.61 -8.57
C ASP A 36 4.15 3.10 -8.81
N ASP A 37 4.76 2.27 -7.95
CA ASP A 37 4.60 0.81 -8.02
C ASP A 37 3.13 0.40 -7.88
N GLN A 38 2.34 1.23 -7.19
CA GLN A 38 0.91 1.07 -7.06
C GLN A 38 0.18 1.03 -8.41
N LEU A 39 0.62 1.79 -9.41
CA LEU A 39 0.04 1.71 -10.75
C LEU A 39 0.35 0.35 -11.38
N ALA A 40 1.58 -0.14 -11.23
CA ALA A 40 2.00 -1.44 -11.75
C ALA A 40 1.19 -2.60 -11.17
N VAL A 41 0.84 -2.53 -9.88
CA VAL A 41 0.14 -3.63 -9.18
C VAL A 41 -1.39 -3.48 -9.18
N THR A 42 -1.94 -2.29 -9.42
CA THR A 42 -3.39 -2.05 -9.36
C THR A 42 -4.07 -2.07 -10.73
N LEU A 43 -3.45 -1.49 -11.76
CA LEU A 43 -4.06 -1.37 -13.09
C LEU A 43 -4.29 -2.72 -13.77
N PRO A 44 -3.30 -3.63 -13.84
CA PRO A 44 -3.49 -4.92 -14.50
C PRO A 44 -4.65 -5.75 -13.95
N PRO A 45 -4.78 -5.97 -12.61
CA PRO A 45 -5.93 -6.72 -12.10
C PRO A 45 -7.27 -6.00 -12.33
N ALA A 46 -7.30 -4.67 -12.23
CA ALA A 46 -8.52 -3.89 -12.49
C ALA A 46 -9.01 -3.99 -13.94
N ILE A 47 -8.11 -4.10 -14.91
CA ILE A 47 -8.46 -4.15 -16.34
C ILE A 47 -8.63 -5.59 -16.84
N LEU A 48 -7.67 -6.46 -16.55
CA LEU A 48 -7.59 -7.82 -17.12
C LEU A 48 -8.31 -8.87 -16.28
N ALA A 49 -8.67 -8.54 -15.04
CA ALA A 49 -9.27 -9.46 -14.09
C ALA A 49 -10.29 -8.80 -13.16
N PRO A 50 -11.18 -7.90 -13.65
CA PRO A 50 -12.09 -7.14 -12.78
C PRO A 50 -13.04 -8.04 -12.00
N ASN A 51 -13.45 -9.17 -12.59
CA ASN A 51 -14.34 -10.15 -11.98
C ASN A 51 -13.72 -10.95 -10.82
N ARG A 52 -12.40 -10.88 -10.64
CA ARG A 52 -11.66 -11.57 -9.58
C ARG A 52 -10.75 -10.65 -8.77
N SER A 53 -11.02 -9.35 -8.84
CA SER A 53 -10.28 -8.30 -8.14
C SER A 53 -11.23 -7.57 -7.20
N TRP A 54 -10.89 -7.55 -5.91
CA TRP A 54 -11.78 -7.04 -4.87
C TRP A 54 -11.02 -6.26 -3.81
N HIS A 55 -11.71 -5.32 -3.21
CA HIS A 55 -11.23 -4.67 -2.01
C HIS A 55 -11.31 -5.66 -0.84
N MET A 56 -10.21 -5.86 -0.10
CA MET A 56 -10.13 -6.81 1.02
C MET A 56 -11.30 -6.70 2.02
N GLY A 57 -11.74 -5.47 2.31
CA GLY A 57 -12.87 -5.23 3.21
C GLY A 57 -14.22 -5.79 2.74
N SER A 58 -14.45 -6.01 1.43
CA SER A 58 -15.69 -6.67 0.97
C SER A 58 -15.74 -8.15 1.34
N HIS A 59 -14.60 -8.74 1.71
CA HIS A 59 -14.47 -10.11 2.18
C HIS A 59 -14.13 -10.19 3.67
N GLY A 60 -14.37 -9.12 4.43
CA GLY A 60 -14.14 -9.11 5.88
C GLY A 60 -12.67 -9.09 6.30
N ILE A 61 -11.72 -8.98 5.37
CA ILE A 61 -10.29 -8.91 5.68
C ILE A 61 -9.96 -7.49 6.16
N ARG A 62 -9.47 -7.37 7.40
CA ARG A 62 -8.99 -6.13 8.02
C ARG A 62 -7.54 -6.30 8.44
N LEU A 63 -6.68 -5.37 8.04
CA LEU A 63 -5.24 -5.46 8.29
C LEU A 63 -4.82 -4.73 9.56
N ASN A 64 -5.65 -3.80 10.03
CA ASN A 64 -5.37 -2.86 11.11
C ASN A 64 -4.04 -2.10 10.89
N VAL A 65 -3.71 -1.83 9.62
CA VAL A 65 -2.49 -1.10 9.25
C VAL A 65 -2.79 0.39 9.18
N PHE A 66 -2.05 1.17 9.97
CA PHE A 66 -2.11 2.62 9.92
C PHE A 66 -1.10 3.17 8.89
N HIS A 67 -1.58 3.93 7.91
CA HIS A 67 -0.75 4.60 6.91
C HIS A 67 -1.41 5.92 6.48
N ASN A 68 -0.63 6.99 6.35
CA ASN A 68 -1.11 8.31 5.90
C ASN A 68 -2.39 8.79 6.60
N GLN A 69 -2.39 8.73 7.93
CA GLN A 69 -3.51 9.19 8.75
C GLN A 69 -4.80 8.38 8.58
N LYS A 70 -4.76 7.23 7.90
CA LYS A 70 -5.89 6.33 7.76
C LYS A 70 -5.54 4.93 8.24
N LEU A 71 -6.49 4.30 8.93
CA LEU A 71 -6.48 2.88 9.23
C LEU A 71 -7.05 2.13 8.04
N ASN A 72 -6.36 1.06 7.61
CA ASN A 72 -6.72 0.28 6.41
C ASN A 72 -6.93 1.17 5.16
N GLY A 73 -6.27 2.33 5.12
CA GLY A 73 -6.36 3.36 4.08
C GLY A 73 -7.75 3.98 3.83
N ARG A 74 -8.76 3.68 4.65
CA ARG A 74 -10.13 4.21 4.53
C ARG A 74 -10.63 4.87 5.82
N GLU A 75 -10.42 4.20 6.94
CA GLU A 75 -10.98 4.58 8.23
C GLU A 75 -10.10 5.66 8.88
N GLN A 76 -10.72 6.58 9.60
CA GLN A 76 -9.96 7.43 10.52
C GLN A 76 -9.50 6.57 11.70
N PRO A 77 -8.25 6.68 12.16
CA PRO A 77 -7.80 5.95 13.34
C PRO A 77 -8.66 6.31 14.55
N VAL A 78 -9.07 5.31 15.33
CA VAL A 78 -9.75 5.51 16.61
C VAL A 78 -8.91 4.89 17.73
N PRO A 79 -8.54 5.65 18.78
CA PRO A 79 -8.84 7.06 18.97
C PRO A 79 -8.12 7.94 17.93
N ALA A 80 -8.75 9.06 17.59
CA ALA A 80 -8.12 10.10 16.78
C ALA A 80 -6.77 10.46 17.43
N GLY A 81 -5.73 10.59 16.61
CA GLY A 81 -4.39 10.93 17.11
C GLY A 81 -3.47 9.75 17.37
N PHE A 82 -3.47 8.70 16.52
CA PHE A 82 -2.34 7.75 16.46
C PHE A 82 -0.98 8.47 16.50
N LYS A 83 -0.87 9.62 15.82
CA LYS A 83 0.33 10.48 15.87
C LYS A 83 0.63 10.96 17.30
N ALA A 84 -0.38 11.40 18.04
CA ALA A 84 -0.25 11.82 19.45
C ALA A 84 0.03 10.63 20.38
N TRP A 85 -0.66 9.51 20.19
CA TRP A 85 -0.40 8.26 20.92
C TRP A 85 1.03 7.77 20.68
N PHE A 86 1.48 7.69 19.42
CA PHE A 86 2.83 7.24 19.07
C PHE A 86 3.90 8.20 19.59
N LYS A 87 3.65 9.53 19.57
CA LYS A 87 4.52 10.51 20.22
C LYS A 87 4.62 10.29 21.73
N LYS A 88 3.51 9.91 22.39
CA LYS A 88 3.45 9.68 23.83
C LYS A 88 3.96 8.30 24.26
N HIS A 89 3.72 7.24 23.49
CA HIS A 89 3.91 5.84 23.90
C HIS A 89 4.88 5.05 23.00
N GLY A 90 5.26 5.57 21.83
CA GLY A 90 6.17 4.89 20.91
C GLY A 90 7.58 4.63 21.48
N HIS A 91 7.92 5.28 22.61
CA HIS A 91 9.13 4.95 23.37
C HIS A 91 9.10 3.54 23.97
N ASN A 92 7.92 2.94 24.14
CA ASN A 92 7.73 1.57 24.62
C ASN A 92 7.82 0.53 23.48
N PHE A 93 8.04 0.97 22.24
CA PHE A 93 8.21 0.11 21.05
C PHE A 93 9.60 0.36 20.44
N PRO A 94 10.68 -0.16 21.07
CA PRO A 94 12.05 0.09 20.64
C PRO A 94 12.30 -0.38 19.19
N GLU A 95 11.62 -1.43 18.74
CA GLU A 95 11.70 -1.99 17.39
C GLU A 95 11.16 -1.02 16.32
N GLY A 96 10.15 -0.21 16.67
CA GLY A 96 9.51 0.73 15.74
C GLY A 96 10.25 2.07 15.61
N ARG A 97 10.91 2.52 16.69
CA ARG A 97 11.46 3.88 16.81
C ARG A 97 12.69 4.14 15.95
N ALA A 98 13.54 3.14 15.76
CA ALA A 98 14.77 3.27 14.95
C ALA A 98 14.55 3.01 13.45
N ARG A 99 13.43 2.35 13.09
CA ARG A 99 13.18 1.88 11.72
C ARG A 99 12.35 2.86 10.89
N CYS A 100 11.39 3.53 11.52
CA CYS A 100 10.62 4.60 10.89
C CYS A 100 11.02 5.94 11.48
N LYS A 101 11.85 6.72 10.77
CA LYS A 101 12.02 8.15 11.04
C LYS A 101 10.70 8.85 10.69
N ILE A 102 9.74 8.85 11.62
CA ILE A 102 8.50 9.60 11.46
C ILE A 102 8.85 11.08 11.62
N ASN A 103 9.26 11.72 10.52
CA ASN A 103 9.36 13.17 10.42
C ASN A 103 7.94 13.75 10.39
N ALA A 104 7.32 13.78 11.56
CA ALA A 104 6.09 14.47 11.81
C ALA A 104 6.33 16.00 11.76
N ARG A 105 6.55 16.57 10.57
CA ARG A 105 6.33 18.02 10.39
C ARG A 105 4.83 18.25 10.32
N GLY A 106 4.33 19.00 11.28
CA GLY A 106 2.91 19.23 11.56
C GLY A 106 2.74 19.26 13.07
#